data_AF-A0AAW7Z7J1-F1
#
_entry.id   AF-A0AAW7Z7J1-F1
#
_cell.length_a   1.000
_cell.length_b   1.000
_cell.length_c   1.000
_cell.angle_alpha   90.00
_cell.angle_beta   90.00
_cell.angle_gamma   90.00
#
_symmetry.space_group_name_H-M   'P 1'
#
loop_
_entity.id
_entity.type
_entity.pdbx_description
1 polymer ?
#
loop_
_entity_poly.entity_id
_entity_poly.type
_entity_poly.pdbx_seq_one_letter_code
_entity_poly.pdbx_strand_id
1 'polypeptide(L)'
;MDVKANSLYQEMQSMIGQTRMPANELQPSNEINPSANEFSTMLKQAVDGVNGMQLESKDLQQRFEMGDKSLSLAEVMLTKEKAGIAFEATVQVRNKVLEAYKTIMNMPV
;
A
#
# COMPACT_ATOMS: atom_id res chain seq x y z
N MET A 1 -1.08 72.88 11.15
CA MET A 1 -0.69 72.17 9.91
C MET A 1 -0.35 70.74 10.35
N ASP A 2 -1.34 70.03 10.94
CA ASP A 2 -1.12 68.92 11.89
C ASP A 2 -1.78 67.61 11.42
N VAL A 3 -1.85 67.42 10.10
CA VAL A 3 -2.48 66.24 9.48
C VAL A 3 -1.47 65.17 9.07
N LYS A 4 -0.16 65.40 9.25
CA LYS A 4 0.90 64.50 8.75
C LYS A 4 1.37 63.44 9.76
N ALA A 5 1.14 63.65 11.06
CA ALA A 5 1.54 62.67 12.08
C ALA A 5 0.53 61.52 12.17
N ASN A 6 -0.77 61.81 12.10
CA ASN A 6 -1.82 60.81 12.26
C ASN A 6 -1.96 59.87 11.04
N SER A 7 -1.61 60.34 9.84
CA SER A 7 -1.62 59.54 8.61
C SER A 7 -0.50 58.50 8.56
N LEU A 8 0.66 58.79 9.17
CA LEU A 8 1.80 57.87 9.19
C LEU A 8 1.56 56.65 10.10
N TYR A 9 0.82 56.83 11.19
CA TYR A 9 0.38 55.73 12.05
C TYR A 9 -0.70 54.85 11.40
N GLN A 10 -1.51 55.40 10.50
CA GLN A 10 -2.49 54.63 9.71
C GLN A 10 -1.81 53.83 8.58
N GLU A 11 -0.78 54.40 7.96
CA GLU A 11 -0.01 53.73 6.91
C GLU A 11 0.81 52.55 7.47
N MET A 12 1.41 52.72 8.65
CA MET A 12 2.11 51.64 9.36
C MET A 12 1.15 50.50 9.77
N GLN A 13 -0.11 50.82 10.13
CA GLN A 13 -1.14 49.81 10.41
C GLN A 13 -1.58 49.05 9.16
N SER A 14 -1.69 49.71 8.00
CA SER A 14 -2.00 49.03 6.74
C SER A 14 -0.88 48.13 6.22
N MET A 15 0.38 48.44 6.56
CA MET A 15 1.54 47.61 6.22
C MET A 15 1.64 46.34 7.08
N ILE A 16 1.16 46.38 8.33
CA ILE A 16 1.05 45.20 9.23
C ILE A 16 -0.11 44.28 8.81
N GLY A 17 -1.14 44.81 8.16
CA GLY A 17 -2.23 44.02 7.57
C GLY A 17 -1.83 43.24 6.32
N GLN A 18 -0.86 43.74 5.54
CA GLN A 18 -0.40 43.11 4.30
C GLN A 18 0.69 42.05 4.51
N THR A 19 1.35 42.00 5.67
CA THR A 19 2.28 40.91 6.03
C THR A 19 1.60 39.70 6.68
N ARG A 20 0.30 39.78 6.97
CA ARG A 20 -0.54 38.59 7.16
C ARG A 20 -0.92 38.03 5.79
N MET A 21 0.09 37.54 5.08
CA MET A 21 -0.17 36.53 4.05
C MET A 21 -0.98 35.41 4.73
N PRO A 22 -2.10 34.97 4.16
CA PRO A 22 -2.75 33.76 4.65
C PRO A 22 -1.70 32.65 4.52
N ALA A 23 -1.22 32.14 5.64
CA ALA A 23 -0.57 30.84 5.72
C ALA A 23 -1.63 29.78 5.40
N ASN A 24 -1.98 29.70 4.12
CA ASN A 24 -2.90 28.79 3.49
C ASN A 24 -2.15 28.35 2.22
N GLU A 25 -1.63 27.14 2.06
CA GLU A 25 -1.80 25.89 2.78
C GLU A 25 -0.46 25.14 2.77
N LEU A 26 0.08 24.85 3.95
CA LEU A 26 0.75 23.55 4.13
C LEU A 26 -0.20 22.74 5.03
N GLN A 27 -1.41 22.55 4.51
CA GLN A 27 -2.20 21.41 4.93
C GLN A 27 -1.32 20.21 4.57
N PRO A 28 -0.88 19.37 5.53
CA PRO A 28 -0.31 18.10 5.14
C PRO A 28 -1.44 17.42 4.37
N SER A 29 -1.31 17.43 3.05
CA SER A 29 -2.17 16.69 2.18
C SER A 29 -2.00 15.27 2.68
N ASN A 30 -3.02 14.80 3.40
CA ASN A 30 -3.17 13.43 3.80
C ASN A 30 -3.54 12.69 2.50
N GLU A 31 -2.66 12.77 1.51
CA GLU A 31 -2.69 11.97 0.31
C GLU A 31 -2.48 10.57 0.83
N ILE A 32 -3.60 9.88 1.05
CA ILE A 32 -3.62 8.44 1.12
C ILE A 32 -3.01 8.03 -0.21
N ASN A 33 -1.70 7.73 -0.16
CA ASN A 33 -0.89 7.48 -1.33
C ASN A 33 -1.61 6.37 -2.12
N PRO A 34 -2.16 6.64 -3.32
CA PRO A 34 -3.03 5.69 -4.01
C PRO A 34 -2.35 4.34 -4.21
N SER A 35 -1.02 4.35 -4.33
CA SER A 35 -0.15 3.19 -4.38
C SER A 35 -0.23 2.26 -3.16
N ALA A 36 -0.57 2.76 -1.96
CA ALA A 36 -0.75 1.94 -0.77
C ALA A 36 -2.02 1.07 -0.86
N ASN A 37 -3.10 1.62 -1.40
CA ASN A 37 -4.35 0.87 -1.63
C ASN A 37 -4.19 -0.16 -2.75
N GLU A 38 -3.53 0.21 -3.85
CA GLU A 38 -3.20 -0.70 -4.94
C GLU A 38 -2.32 -1.86 -4.47
N PHE A 39 -1.32 -1.57 -3.65
CA PHE A 39 -0.47 -2.59 -3.05
C PHE A 39 -1.25 -3.54 -2.12
N SER A 40 -2.10 -3.01 -1.22
CA SER A 40 -2.91 -3.85 -0.33
C SER A 40 -3.86 -4.78 -1.12
N THR A 41 -4.38 -4.29 -2.24
CA THR A 41 -5.23 -5.04 -3.16
C THR A 41 -4.43 -6.14 -3.85
N MET A 42 -3.25 -5.83 -4.36
CA MET A 42 -2.34 -6.82 -4.98
C MET A 42 -1.90 -7.89 -3.97
N LEU A 43 -1.57 -7.51 -2.74
CA LEU A 43 -1.23 -8.46 -1.68
C LEU A 43 -2.39 -9.39 -1.36
N LYS A 44 -3.61 -8.83 -1.24
CA LYS A 44 -4.82 -9.62 -1.03
C LYS A 44 -5.03 -10.61 -2.18
N GLN A 45 -4.93 -10.15 -3.43
CA GLN A 45 -5.04 -11.01 -4.61
C GLN A 45 -3.99 -12.12 -4.63
N ALA A 46 -2.74 -11.83 -4.24
CA ALA A 46 -1.68 -12.84 -4.17
C ALA A 46 -1.98 -13.91 -3.11
N VAL A 47 -2.39 -13.50 -1.90
CA VAL A 47 -2.77 -14.42 -0.82
C VAL A 47 -3.99 -15.26 -1.20
N ASP A 48 -5.01 -14.64 -1.78
CA ASP A 48 -6.22 -15.33 -2.25
C ASP A 48 -5.86 -16.32 -3.38
N GLY A 49 -4.96 -15.94 -4.28
CA GLY A 49 -4.46 -16.79 -5.36
C GLY A 49 -3.72 -18.03 -4.85
N VAL A 50 -2.82 -17.86 -3.87
CA VAL A 50 -2.13 -19.00 -3.24
C VAL A 50 -3.09 -19.91 -2.50
N ASN A 51 -4.06 -19.35 -1.77
CA ASN A 51 -5.09 -20.14 -1.12
C ASN A 51 -5.91 -20.96 -2.14
N GLY A 52 -6.24 -20.36 -3.29
CA GLY A 52 -6.86 -21.07 -4.42
C GLY A 52 -6.02 -22.26 -4.90
N MET A 53 -4.73 -22.05 -5.15
CA MET A 53 -3.81 -23.11 -5.58
C MET A 53 -3.65 -24.24 -4.56
N GLN A 54 -3.67 -23.91 -3.26
CA GLN A 54 -3.63 -24.90 -2.18
C GLN A 54 -4.92 -25.74 -2.14
N LEU A 55 -6.08 -25.11 -2.28
CA LEU A 55 -7.36 -25.81 -2.32
C LEU A 55 -7.49 -26.70 -3.56
N GLU A 56 -7.07 -26.21 -4.72
CA GLU A 56 -7.02 -26.98 -5.96
C GLU A 56 -6.10 -28.20 -5.82
N SER A 57 -4.89 -28.02 -5.30
CA SER A 57 -3.94 -29.12 -5.06
C SER A 57 -4.54 -30.20 -4.16
N LYS A 58 -5.28 -29.79 -3.13
CA LYS A 58 -5.93 -30.70 -2.18
C LYS A 58 -7.09 -31.46 -2.83
N ASP A 59 -7.90 -30.78 -3.65
CA ASP A 59 -8.98 -31.41 -4.41
C ASP A 59 -8.44 -32.47 -5.38
N LEU A 60 -7.42 -32.11 -6.17
CA LEU A 60 -6.80 -33.05 -7.11
C LEU A 60 -6.18 -34.26 -6.41
N GLN A 61 -5.52 -34.03 -5.27
CA GLN A 61 -4.98 -35.12 -4.46
C GLN A 61 -6.09 -36.05 -3.97
N GLN A 62 -7.18 -35.50 -3.43
CA GLN A 62 -8.32 -36.28 -2.94
C GLN A 62 -8.99 -37.08 -4.08
N ARG A 63 -9.21 -36.47 -5.24
CA ARG A 63 -9.79 -37.13 -6.41
C ARG A 63 -8.91 -38.27 -6.93
N PHE A 64 -7.60 -38.04 -6.95
CA PHE A 64 -6.64 -39.08 -7.32
C PHE A 64 -6.65 -40.25 -6.32
N GLU A 65 -6.68 -39.97 -5.01
CA GLU A 65 -6.82 -40.99 -3.96
C GLU A 65 -8.13 -41.78 -4.06
N MET A 66 -9.20 -41.15 -4.55
CA MET A 66 -10.48 -41.79 -4.85
C MET A 66 -10.47 -42.62 -6.15
N GLY A 67 -9.35 -42.64 -6.88
CA GLY A 67 -9.19 -43.44 -8.10
C GLY A 67 -9.71 -42.78 -9.38
N ASP A 68 -9.80 -41.45 -9.42
CA ASP A 68 -10.15 -40.70 -10.62
C ASP A 68 -9.12 -40.96 -11.73
N LYS A 69 -9.54 -41.69 -12.77
CA LYS A 69 -8.70 -42.08 -13.91
C LYS A 69 -8.39 -40.93 -14.86
N SER A 70 -9.08 -39.80 -14.73
CA SER A 70 -8.81 -38.60 -15.53
C SER A 70 -7.60 -37.81 -15.03
N LEU A 71 -7.10 -38.10 -13.83
CA LEU A 71 -5.96 -37.44 -13.22
C LEU A 71 -4.74 -38.35 -13.21
N SER A 72 -3.60 -37.84 -13.69
CA SER A 72 -2.32 -38.50 -13.52
C SER A 72 -1.65 -38.08 -12.21
N LEU A 73 -0.85 -38.99 -11.64
CA LEU A 73 0.01 -38.68 -10.50
C LEU A 73 0.93 -37.49 -10.78
N ALA A 74 1.40 -37.36 -12.02
CA ALA A 74 2.26 -36.26 -12.46
C ALA A 74 1.54 -34.91 -12.36
N GLU A 75 0.27 -34.83 -12.75
CA GLU A 75 -0.53 -33.60 -12.66
C GLU A 75 -0.80 -33.20 -11.21
N VAL A 76 -1.11 -34.16 -10.34
CA VAL A 76 -1.30 -33.91 -8.90
C VAL A 76 -0.01 -33.35 -8.28
N MET A 77 1.12 -34.00 -8.57
CA MET A 77 2.43 -33.56 -8.07
C MET A 77 2.83 -32.19 -8.63
N LEU A 78 2.58 -31.93 -9.91
CA LEU A 78 2.85 -30.64 -10.54
C LEU A 78 2.02 -29.52 -9.91
N THR A 79 0.74 -29.76 -9.65
CA THR A 79 -0.14 -28.77 -9.02
C THR A 79 0.31 -28.46 -7.61
N LYS A 80 0.68 -29.49 -6.85
CA LYS A 80 1.25 -29.34 -5.51
C LYS A 80 2.54 -28.51 -5.52
N GLU A 81 3.44 -28.76 -6.46
CA GLU A 81 4.69 -28.01 -6.61
C GLU A 81 4.42 -26.54 -6.97
N LYS A 82 3.50 -26.28 -7.90
CA LYS A 82 3.07 -24.92 -8.26
C LYS A 82 2.54 -24.16 -7.04
N ALA A 83 1.69 -24.80 -6.23
CA ALA A 83 1.16 -24.20 -5.02
C ALA A 83 2.27 -23.89 -3.99
N GLY A 84 3.27 -24.76 -3.87
CA GLY A 84 4.45 -24.56 -3.02
C GLY A 84 5.28 -23.34 -3.44
N ILE A 85 5.64 -23.26 -4.72
CA ILE A 85 6.42 -22.14 -5.28
C ILE A 85 5.64 -20.81 -5.14
N ALA A 86 4.34 -20.83 -5.44
CA ALA A 86 3.50 -19.63 -5.32
C ALA A 86 3.39 -19.15 -3.86
N PHE A 87 3.29 -20.08 -2.91
CA PHE A 87 3.31 -19.75 -1.48
C PHE A 87 4.64 -19.10 -1.07
N GLU A 88 5.77 -19.68 -1.47
CA GLU A 88 7.09 -19.13 -1.16
C GLU A 88 7.27 -17.72 -1.74
N ALA A 89 6.86 -17.51 -3.00
CA ALA A 89 6.86 -16.19 -3.62
C ALA A 89 6.02 -15.18 -2.82
N THR A 90 4.86 -15.58 -2.31
CA THR A 90 4.00 -14.72 -1.49
C THR A 90 4.63 -14.36 -0.15
N VAL A 91 5.35 -15.29 0.48
CA VAL A 91 6.12 -15.00 1.70
C VAL A 91 7.22 -13.97 1.41
N GLN A 92 7.90 -14.06 0.27
CA GLN A 92 8.91 -13.08 -0.12
C GLN A 92 8.31 -11.69 -0.32
N VAL A 93 7.16 -11.60 -1.01
CA VAL A 93 6.44 -10.32 -1.18
C VAL A 93 6.04 -9.75 0.18
N ARG A 94 5.45 -10.55 1.06
CA ARG A 94 5.11 -10.13 2.44
C ARG A 94 6.32 -9.56 3.16
N ASN A 95 7.47 -10.23 3.09
CA ASN A 95 8.68 -9.78 3.78
C ASN A 95 9.20 -8.45 3.22
N LYS A 96 9.22 -8.29 1.89
CA LYS A 96 9.66 -7.05 1.24
C LYS A 96 8.78 -5.85 1.60
N VAL A 97 7.50 -6.11 1.85
CA VAL A 97 6.51 -5.10 2.21
C VAL A 97 6.66 -4.67 3.66
N LEU A 98 6.88 -5.62 4.56
CA LEU A 98 7.22 -5.31 5.95
C LEU A 98 8.54 -4.51 6.03
N GLU A 99 9.50 -4.82 5.18
CA GLU A 99 10.75 -4.06 5.06
C GLU A 99 10.47 -2.63 4.58
N ALA A 100 9.71 -2.44 3.48
CA ALA A 100 9.37 -1.12 2.97
C ALA A 100 8.62 -0.26 4.00
N TYR A 101 7.67 -0.85 4.75
CA TYR A 101 6.98 -0.17 5.84
C TYR A 101 7.94 0.28 6.95
N LYS A 102 8.84 -0.60 7.38
CA LYS A 102 9.89 -0.27 8.36
C LYS A 102 10.81 0.85 7.86
N THR A 103 11.18 0.83 6.58
CA THR A 103 12.00 1.87 5.96
C THR A 103 11.32 3.24 6.00
N ILE A 104 10.01 3.31 5.70
CA ILE A 104 9.24 4.57 5.79
C ILE A 104 9.20 5.08 7.24
N MET A 105 8.99 4.21 8.23
CA MET A 105 9.00 4.60 9.65
C MET A 105 10.36 5.08 10.15
N ASN A 106 11.45 4.50 9.64
CA ASN A 106 12.81 4.81 10.07
C ASN A 106 13.46 5.93 9.24
N MET A 107 12.77 6.51 8.25
CA MET A 107 13.27 7.70 7.57
C MET A 107 13.25 8.87 8.56
N PRO A 108 14.40 9.50 8.85
CA PRO A 108 14.40 10.77 9.58
C PRO A 108 13.67 11.81 8.73
N VAL A 109 12.68 12.48 9.34
CA VAL A 109 12.07 13.71 8.80
C VAL A 109 13.03 14.88 8.88
#